data_AF-A0A1G9EJ46-F1
#
_entry.id   AF-A0A1G9EJ46-F1
#
_cell.length_a   1.000
_cell.length_b   1.000
_cell.length_c   1.000
_cell.angle_alpha   90.00
_cell.angle_beta   90.00
_cell.angle_gamma   90.00
#
_symmetry.space_group_name_H-M   'P 1'
#
loop_
_entity.id
_entity.type
_entity.pdbx_description
1 polymer ?
#
loop_
_entity_poly.entity_id
_entity_poly.type
_entity_poly.pdbx_seq_one_letter_code
_entity_poly.pdbx_strand_id
1 'polypeptide(L)'
;MAVPARHDNPTATVIHSLLLQTHELSLYAKDMAYPLKADVIELDQSTGRLVLEVEYAGQDIERYLAKGGVSFDLEVLKGAQALERETYSLSNVDAKLIKTDSILYRLECQLPESVFVAEQRGAIRIPFILGMQARVNIEVFLHELNVPGRLRNLSVGGCMADIDLADSIAINVEQDIPGVTLEFPNGESFFAAGKVRHIRPFGNHGYAAVGIQFIGLTSLQTEALFRYVGESEREAAYRTGANDKMTQHSPLFIPGTKEKQILQRESKEREMHSRQSPMERGVVHIAHHLQVGLMYMKTRDLFPEEIFYDCVDTLRYLVEKDRKTLLHALAYLREEQDWVRHAVQVAGQLADMLTIRDPHDPKVREAVLGALLHTMGKPLLIGPQLPSLKVNMNPAQKAVLRGHVTVLSDKLRELNWTPSPTCRDVIENANERLDGSGYPAGKRAESLSELVRLVSIIKAVNKQRFARNGAPPRPPLDAYRRIHEANAAYDKTVLVEYIQVYGLYPIGSLAKFSGGFLAWVMDIDGKGMPTQVHIVKNLRFPDTNIDNIISSGDFSQIGKLEDIVNPADYGVKVVKV
;
A
#
# COMPACT_ATOMS: atom_id res chain seq x y z
N MET A 1 21.31 -2.57 -53.78
CA MET A 1 20.32 -2.15 -52.79
C MET A 1 20.96 -2.29 -51.43
N ALA A 2 21.28 -1.18 -50.75
CA ALA A 2 21.74 -1.24 -49.38
C ALA A 2 20.58 -1.78 -48.53
N VAL A 3 20.81 -2.87 -47.80
CA VAL A 3 19.88 -3.35 -46.77
C VAL A 3 19.73 -2.19 -45.79
N PRO A 4 18.50 -1.72 -45.49
CA PRO A 4 18.35 -0.67 -44.49
C PRO A 4 18.93 -1.21 -43.18
N ALA A 5 19.78 -0.42 -42.53
CA ALA A 5 20.27 -0.75 -41.19
C ALA A 5 19.04 -1.05 -40.33
N ARG A 6 18.90 -2.30 -39.87
CA ARG A 6 17.85 -2.66 -38.91
C ARG A 6 18.21 -1.93 -37.63
N HIS A 7 17.60 -0.77 -37.41
CA HIS A 7 17.63 -0.14 -36.10
C HIS A 7 16.84 -1.03 -35.14
N ASP A 8 17.41 -1.27 -33.97
CA ASP A 8 16.74 -2.02 -32.91
C ASP A 8 15.40 -1.33 -32.56
N ASN A 9 14.41 -2.13 -32.20
CA ASN A 9 13.11 -1.65 -31.77
C ASN A 9 13.29 -0.79 -30.49
N PRO A 10 12.96 0.52 -30.51
CA PRO A 10 13.22 1.41 -29.38
C PRO A 10 12.58 0.96 -28.07
N THR A 11 11.37 0.39 -28.14
CA THR A 11 10.66 -0.16 -26.98
C THR A 11 11.41 -1.36 -26.40
N ALA A 12 11.88 -2.25 -27.28
CA ALA A 12 12.69 -3.40 -26.87
C ALA A 12 14.03 -2.97 -26.25
N THR A 13 14.66 -1.91 -26.77
CA THR A 13 15.89 -1.34 -26.19
C THR A 13 15.66 -0.81 -24.77
N VAL A 14 14.54 -0.10 -24.54
CA VAL A 14 14.17 0.37 -23.19
C VAL A 14 13.96 -0.81 -22.25
N ILE A 15 13.15 -1.80 -22.65
CA ILE A 15 12.90 -2.99 -21.83
C ILE A 15 14.21 -3.72 -21.55
N HIS A 16 15.06 -3.95 -22.55
CA HIS A 16 16.36 -4.60 -22.38
C HIS A 16 17.22 -3.87 -21.35
N SER A 17 17.33 -2.54 -21.44
CA SER A 17 18.09 -1.75 -20.46
C SER A 17 17.56 -1.87 -19.03
N LEU A 18 16.24 -2.04 -18.88
CA LEU A 18 15.58 -2.18 -17.59
C LEU A 18 15.74 -3.59 -17.01
N LEU A 19 15.74 -4.64 -17.86
CA LEU A 19 15.94 -6.03 -17.44
C LEU A 19 17.36 -6.33 -16.94
N LEU A 20 18.35 -5.48 -17.24
CA LEU A 20 19.72 -5.59 -16.70
C LEU A 20 19.82 -5.36 -15.18
N GLN A 21 18.72 -4.99 -14.55
CA GLN A 21 18.64 -4.65 -13.13
C GLN A 21 17.59 -5.52 -12.44
N THR A 22 17.56 -5.49 -11.11
CA THR A 22 16.51 -6.17 -10.35
C THR A 22 15.17 -5.59 -10.73
N HIS A 23 14.29 -6.43 -11.26
CA HIS A 23 13.04 -5.99 -11.84
C HIS A 23 11.89 -6.89 -11.47
N GLU A 24 10.69 -6.36 -11.64
CA GLU A 24 9.44 -7.09 -11.52
C GLU A 24 8.51 -6.64 -12.65
N LEU A 25 7.97 -7.59 -13.41
CA LEU A 25 7.05 -7.30 -14.50
C LEU A 25 5.65 -7.79 -14.10
N SER A 26 4.69 -6.89 -14.22
CA SER A 26 3.30 -7.14 -13.89
C SER A 26 2.43 -6.92 -15.11
N LEU A 27 1.61 -7.93 -15.44
CA LEU A 27 0.70 -7.97 -16.56
C LEU A 27 -0.71 -7.61 -16.10
N TYR A 28 -1.41 -6.76 -16.86
CA TYR A 28 -2.80 -6.42 -16.55
C TYR A 28 -3.64 -6.20 -17.81
N ALA A 29 -4.93 -6.46 -17.66
CA ALA A 29 -5.95 -6.09 -18.64
C ALA A 29 -7.05 -5.25 -17.96
N LYS A 30 -7.86 -4.57 -18.79
CA LYS A 30 -8.94 -3.69 -18.32
C LYS A 30 -9.91 -4.42 -17.38
N ASP A 31 -10.29 -5.63 -17.74
CA ASP A 31 -11.29 -6.43 -17.01
C ASP A 31 -10.64 -7.42 -16.01
N MET A 32 -9.30 -7.40 -15.89
CA MET A 32 -8.58 -8.32 -15.00
C MET A 32 -8.89 -8.01 -13.53
N ALA A 33 -9.02 -9.02 -12.67
CA ALA A 33 -9.31 -8.77 -11.26
C ALA A 33 -8.11 -8.14 -10.54
N TYR A 34 -6.88 -8.51 -10.92
CA TYR A 34 -5.62 -8.04 -10.35
C TYR A 34 -4.47 -8.18 -11.36
N PRO A 35 -3.36 -7.41 -11.25
CA PRO A 35 -2.19 -7.65 -12.07
C PRO A 35 -1.57 -9.01 -11.76
N LEU A 36 -1.10 -9.71 -12.79
CA LEU A 36 -0.38 -10.98 -12.66
C LEU A 36 1.11 -10.72 -12.77
N LYS A 37 1.90 -11.31 -11.87
CA LYS A 37 3.35 -11.32 -12.05
C LYS A 37 3.71 -12.12 -13.30
N ALA A 38 4.68 -11.63 -14.05
CA ALA A 38 5.18 -12.29 -15.23
C ALA A 38 6.71 -12.25 -15.27
N ASP A 39 7.30 -13.32 -15.78
CA ASP A 39 8.74 -13.45 -15.97
C ASP A 39 9.08 -13.32 -17.46
N VAL A 40 10.15 -12.59 -17.79
CA VAL A 40 10.61 -12.44 -19.17
C VAL A 40 11.45 -13.64 -19.57
N ILE A 41 10.98 -14.40 -20.56
CA ILE A 41 11.67 -15.58 -21.08
C ILE A 41 12.55 -15.24 -22.28
N GLU A 42 12.07 -14.37 -23.16
CA GLU A 42 12.75 -14.01 -24.41
C GLU A 42 12.46 -12.57 -24.78
N LEU A 43 13.47 -11.84 -25.26
CA LEU A 43 13.32 -10.50 -25.84
C LEU A 43 14.22 -10.38 -27.07
N ASP A 44 13.62 -10.27 -28.26
CA ASP A 44 14.31 -9.94 -29.50
C ASP A 44 14.29 -8.43 -29.72
N GLN A 45 15.45 -7.79 -29.56
CA GLN A 45 15.60 -6.33 -29.73
C GLN A 45 15.38 -5.88 -31.18
N SER A 46 15.62 -6.75 -32.17
CA SER A 46 15.50 -6.38 -33.58
C SER A 46 14.06 -6.46 -34.08
N THR A 47 13.29 -7.46 -33.62
CA THR A 47 11.89 -7.64 -34.03
C THR A 47 10.88 -7.07 -33.05
N GLY A 48 11.29 -6.77 -31.82
CA GLY A 48 10.38 -6.40 -30.73
C GLY A 48 9.52 -7.57 -30.23
N ARG A 49 9.92 -8.82 -30.49
CA ARG A 49 9.21 -9.99 -29.94
C ARG A 49 9.57 -10.15 -28.46
N LEU A 50 8.56 -10.16 -27.60
CA LEU A 50 8.70 -10.38 -26.16
C LEU A 50 7.92 -11.64 -25.77
N VAL A 51 8.55 -12.55 -25.05
CA VAL A 51 7.89 -13.75 -24.51
C VAL A 51 7.88 -13.67 -23.00
N LEU A 52 6.68 -13.77 -22.43
CA LEU A 52 6.45 -13.78 -21.00
C LEU A 52 5.93 -15.15 -20.54
N GLU A 53 6.28 -15.52 -19.31
CA GLU A 53 5.67 -16.62 -18.58
C GLU A 53 4.86 -16.06 -17.41
N VAL A 54 3.65 -16.57 -17.22
CA VAL A 54 2.69 -16.09 -16.22
C VAL A 54 2.06 -17.28 -15.52
N GLU A 55 2.07 -17.24 -14.19
CA GLU A 55 1.33 -18.19 -13.36
C GLU A 55 -0.06 -17.63 -13.04
N TYR A 56 -1.10 -18.44 -13.27
CA TYR A 56 -2.47 -18.10 -12.97
C TYR A 56 -3.27 -19.37 -12.64
N ALA A 57 -3.70 -19.48 -11.38
CA ALA A 57 -4.49 -20.61 -10.90
C ALA A 57 -6.00 -20.46 -11.16
N GLY A 58 -6.46 -19.26 -11.55
CA GLY A 58 -7.87 -18.99 -11.82
C GLY A 58 -8.36 -19.63 -13.12
N GLN A 59 -9.68 -19.60 -13.33
CA GLN A 59 -10.30 -20.08 -14.56
C GLN A 59 -10.27 -18.99 -15.65
N ASP A 60 -10.16 -19.42 -16.91
CA ASP A 60 -10.36 -18.61 -18.13
C ASP A 60 -9.52 -17.32 -18.25
N ILE A 61 -8.20 -17.37 -18.02
CA ILE A 61 -7.29 -16.22 -18.28
C ILE A 61 -7.45 -15.66 -19.71
N GLU A 62 -7.81 -16.51 -20.68
CA GLU A 62 -8.07 -16.19 -22.08
C GLU A 62 -9.11 -15.08 -22.25
N ARG A 63 -10.10 -14.99 -21.34
CA ARG A 63 -11.15 -13.97 -21.40
C ARG A 63 -10.60 -12.54 -21.31
N TYR A 64 -9.46 -12.37 -20.65
CA TYR A 64 -8.81 -11.07 -20.48
C TYR A 64 -8.08 -10.59 -21.74
N LEU A 65 -7.82 -11.51 -22.66
CA LEU A 65 -7.12 -11.26 -23.92
C LEU A 65 -8.09 -11.18 -25.12
N ALA A 66 -9.32 -11.66 -24.95
CA ALA A 66 -10.31 -11.75 -26.02
C ALA A 66 -10.82 -10.38 -26.54
N LYS A 67 -10.60 -9.27 -25.82
CA LYS A 67 -11.15 -7.94 -26.13
C LYS A 67 -10.11 -6.84 -26.39
N GLY A 68 -8.82 -7.17 -26.49
CA GLY A 68 -7.76 -6.19 -26.76
C GLY A 68 -6.36 -6.70 -26.40
N GLY A 69 -5.36 -5.83 -26.57
CA GLY A 69 -3.98 -6.11 -26.17
C GLY A 69 -3.80 -6.06 -24.64
N VAL A 70 -2.72 -6.65 -24.16
CA VAL A 70 -2.35 -6.68 -22.74
C VAL A 70 -1.49 -5.48 -22.41
N SER A 71 -1.57 -5.03 -21.17
CA SER A 71 -0.71 -3.98 -20.69
C SER A 71 0.24 -4.56 -19.65
N PHE A 72 1.40 -3.92 -19.48
CA PHE A 72 2.36 -4.35 -18.49
C PHE A 72 3.07 -3.16 -17.87
N ASP A 73 3.42 -3.33 -16.60
CA ASP A 73 4.28 -2.44 -15.84
C ASP A 73 5.58 -3.19 -15.55
N LEU A 74 6.69 -2.66 -16.03
CA LEU A 74 8.03 -3.11 -15.67
C LEU A 74 8.59 -2.18 -14.60
N GLU A 75 8.72 -2.70 -13.38
CA GLU A 75 9.32 -2.00 -12.26
C GLU A 75 10.77 -2.42 -12.13
N VAL A 76 11.66 -1.44 -11.96
CA VAL A 76 13.08 -1.66 -11.79
C VAL A 76 13.56 -0.96 -10.54
N LEU A 77 14.34 -1.69 -9.75
CA LEU A 77 14.96 -1.19 -8.54
C LEU A 77 16.46 -0.98 -8.77
N LYS A 78 16.88 0.29 -8.82
CA LYS A 78 18.26 0.75 -9.06
C LYS A 78 19.04 0.99 -7.77
N GLY A 79 20.36 0.78 -7.83
CA GLY A 79 21.33 1.10 -6.77
C GLY A 79 21.75 -0.10 -5.91
N ALA A 80 22.82 0.07 -5.12
CA ALA A 80 23.43 -1.00 -4.29
C ALA A 80 22.47 -1.64 -3.27
N GLN A 81 21.29 -1.07 -3.07
CA GLN A 81 20.21 -1.57 -2.20
C GLN A 81 18.80 -1.39 -2.79
N ALA A 82 18.64 -1.31 -4.12
CA ALA A 82 17.29 -1.22 -4.76
C ALA A 82 16.47 0.04 -4.36
N LEU A 83 17.11 1.22 -4.30
CA LEU A 83 16.57 2.46 -3.70
C LEU A 83 15.91 3.42 -4.71
N GLU A 84 16.22 3.28 -6.00
CA GLU A 84 15.66 4.10 -7.07
C GLU A 84 14.68 3.27 -7.90
N ARG A 85 13.37 3.54 -7.76
CA ARG A 85 12.33 2.89 -8.56
C ARG A 85 12.15 3.60 -9.89
N GLU A 86 12.40 2.88 -10.96
CA GLU A 86 11.98 3.23 -12.31
C GLU A 86 10.81 2.34 -12.71
N THR A 87 9.84 2.89 -13.44
CA THR A 87 8.71 2.11 -13.92
C THR A 87 8.46 2.46 -15.36
N TYR A 88 8.31 1.44 -16.19
CA TYR A 88 7.97 1.60 -17.59
C TYR A 88 6.67 0.85 -17.88
N SER A 89 5.69 1.55 -18.43
CA SER A 89 4.37 1.00 -18.70
C SER A 89 4.08 0.99 -20.17
N LEU A 90 3.63 -0.16 -20.65
CA LEU A 90 3.15 -0.36 -22.00
C LEU A 90 1.69 -0.78 -21.95
N SER A 91 0.90 -0.23 -22.87
CA SER A 91 -0.55 -0.42 -22.89
C SER A 91 -0.98 -0.95 -24.23
N ASN A 92 -1.95 -1.87 -24.20
CA ASN A 92 -2.57 -2.45 -25.39
C ASN A 92 -1.56 -3.10 -26.36
N VAL A 93 -0.67 -3.93 -25.82
CA VAL A 93 0.31 -4.72 -26.56
C VAL A 93 -0.33 -6.02 -27.03
N ASP A 94 -0.27 -6.28 -28.33
CA ASP A 94 -0.81 -7.51 -28.90
C ASP A 94 -0.08 -8.72 -28.33
N ALA A 95 -0.84 -9.69 -27.82
CA ALA A 95 -0.29 -10.91 -27.24
C ALA A 95 -1.10 -12.15 -27.63
N LYS A 96 -0.39 -13.25 -27.86
CA LYS A 96 -0.95 -14.58 -28.04
C LYS A 96 -0.66 -15.42 -26.81
N LEU A 97 -1.70 -15.98 -26.21
CA LEU A 97 -1.58 -16.84 -25.04
C LEU A 97 -1.51 -18.31 -25.43
N ILE A 98 -0.62 -19.03 -24.78
CA ILE A 98 -0.41 -20.46 -24.95
C ILE A 98 -0.36 -21.09 -23.55
N LYS A 99 -1.31 -21.97 -23.25
CA LYS A 99 -1.28 -22.74 -21.99
C LYS A 99 -0.17 -23.78 -22.05
N THR A 100 0.76 -23.76 -21.10
CA THR A 100 1.91 -24.69 -21.05
C THR A 100 1.72 -25.76 -19.98
N ASP A 101 1.05 -25.44 -18.87
CA ASP A 101 0.71 -26.37 -17.79
C ASP A 101 -0.66 -26.02 -17.16
N SER A 102 -1.07 -26.67 -16.07
CA SER A 102 -2.35 -26.45 -15.40
C SER A 102 -2.57 -25.00 -14.98
N ILE A 103 -1.51 -24.36 -14.47
CA ILE A 103 -1.49 -23.00 -13.95
C ILE A 103 -0.48 -22.09 -14.66
N LEU A 104 0.28 -22.62 -15.62
CA LEU A 104 1.36 -21.89 -16.28
C LEU A 104 0.96 -21.53 -17.72
N TYR A 105 1.22 -20.29 -18.09
CA TYR A 105 0.88 -19.73 -19.39
C TYR A 105 2.05 -18.97 -19.99
N ARG A 106 2.24 -19.13 -21.30
CA ARG A 106 3.21 -18.37 -22.09
C ARG A 106 2.47 -17.33 -22.92
N LEU A 107 2.90 -16.07 -22.84
CA LEU A 107 2.39 -14.98 -23.67
C LEU A 107 3.46 -14.56 -24.67
N GLU A 108 3.15 -14.66 -25.95
CA GLU A 108 3.97 -14.14 -27.04
C GLU A 108 3.45 -12.75 -27.44
N CYS A 109 4.21 -11.72 -27.12
CA CYS A 109 3.86 -10.32 -27.30
C CYS A 109 4.65 -9.68 -28.44
N GLN A 110 4.01 -8.76 -29.17
CA GLN A 110 4.67 -7.93 -30.17
C GLN A 110 4.76 -6.49 -29.67
N LEU A 111 5.96 -6.04 -29.33
CA LEU A 111 6.20 -4.69 -28.82
C LEU A 111 5.95 -3.64 -29.91
N PRO A 112 5.42 -2.46 -29.53
CA PRO A 112 5.24 -1.36 -30.48
C PRO A 112 6.59 -0.86 -30.99
N GLU A 113 6.61 -0.42 -32.26
CA GLU A 113 7.82 0.12 -32.91
C GLU A 113 8.22 1.51 -32.40
N SER A 114 7.36 2.16 -31.62
CA SER A 114 7.62 3.45 -30.99
C SER A 114 7.32 3.39 -29.50
N VAL A 115 8.15 4.05 -28.70
CA VAL A 115 7.89 4.29 -27.28
C VAL A 115 6.74 5.30 -27.07
N PHE A 116 6.39 6.06 -28.11
CA PHE A 116 5.32 7.05 -28.05
C PHE A 116 3.98 6.42 -28.40
N VAL A 117 2.98 6.67 -27.55
CA VAL A 117 1.62 6.17 -27.77
C VAL A 117 0.77 7.26 -28.40
N ALA A 118 0.25 7.00 -29.60
CA ALA A 118 -0.71 7.89 -30.27
C ALA A 118 -2.09 7.78 -29.60
N GLU A 119 -2.66 8.90 -29.15
CA GLU A 119 -4.01 8.94 -28.61
C GLU A 119 -5.06 9.02 -29.73
N GLN A 120 -6.32 8.64 -29.44
CA GLN A 120 -7.45 8.65 -30.37
C GLN A 120 -7.74 10.02 -31.03
N ARG A 121 -7.12 11.11 -30.56
CA ARG A 121 -7.26 12.48 -31.09
C ARG A 121 -5.98 13.03 -31.74
N GLY A 122 -4.99 12.17 -32.02
CA GLY A 122 -3.73 12.57 -32.65
C GLY A 122 -2.70 13.22 -31.71
N ALA A 123 -3.02 13.37 -30.43
CA ALA A 123 -2.05 13.78 -29.41
C ALA A 123 -1.08 12.64 -29.10
N ILE A 124 0.21 12.95 -28.99
CA ILE A 124 1.25 11.97 -28.64
C ILE A 124 1.42 11.99 -27.12
N ARG A 125 1.45 10.80 -26.50
CA ARG A 125 1.74 10.62 -25.08
C ARG A 125 3.19 10.20 -24.90
N ILE A 126 3.93 11.02 -24.17
CA ILE A 126 5.37 10.85 -23.95
C ILE A 126 5.59 10.14 -22.62
N PRO A 127 6.10 8.89 -22.63
CA PRO A 127 6.45 8.20 -21.39
C PRO A 127 7.74 8.78 -20.79
N PHE A 128 7.80 8.82 -19.47
CA PHE A 128 9.00 9.24 -18.75
C PHE A 128 9.84 8.00 -18.48
N ILE A 129 10.94 7.88 -19.21
CA ILE A 129 11.79 6.70 -19.27
C ILE A 129 13.24 7.03 -18.95
N LEU A 130 14.01 6.00 -18.61
CA LEU A 130 15.45 6.02 -18.44
C LEU A 130 15.94 7.14 -17.53
N GLY A 131 15.24 7.36 -16.42
CA GLY A 131 15.58 8.38 -15.41
C GLY A 131 14.93 9.75 -15.59
N MET A 132 14.03 9.95 -16.57
CA MET A 132 13.16 11.12 -16.61
C MET A 132 12.28 11.15 -15.34
N GLN A 133 12.31 12.27 -14.61
CA GLN A 133 11.50 12.46 -13.40
C GLN A 133 10.88 13.86 -13.40
N ALA A 134 9.62 13.94 -12.99
CA ALA A 134 8.96 15.17 -12.57
C ALA A 134 7.97 14.83 -11.45
N ARG A 135 7.66 15.81 -10.61
CA ARG A 135 6.70 15.64 -9.50
C ARG A 135 5.32 16.06 -9.95
N VAL A 136 4.31 15.45 -9.33
CA VAL A 136 2.92 15.86 -9.49
C VAL A 136 2.29 16.00 -8.12
N ASN A 137 1.46 17.02 -7.96
CA ASN A 137 0.61 17.20 -6.79
C ASN A 137 -0.84 17.30 -7.24
N ILE A 138 -1.68 16.40 -6.74
CA ILE A 138 -3.10 16.29 -7.09
C ILE A 138 -3.91 16.90 -5.95
N GLU A 139 -4.57 18.02 -6.19
CA GLU A 139 -5.52 18.60 -5.24
C GLU A 139 -6.87 17.89 -5.41
N VAL A 140 -7.19 16.96 -4.51
CA VAL A 140 -8.39 16.12 -4.58
C VAL A 140 -9.61 16.86 -4.05
N PHE A 141 -9.44 17.55 -2.93
CA PHE A 141 -10.43 18.44 -2.33
C PHE A 141 -9.76 19.78 -2.06
N LEU A 142 -10.37 20.86 -2.55
CA LEU A 142 -9.82 22.21 -2.51
C LEU A 142 -9.34 22.56 -1.09
N HIS A 143 -8.04 22.83 -0.95
CA HIS A 143 -7.34 23.18 0.29
C HIS A 143 -7.41 22.16 1.44
N GLU A 144 -8.00 20.98 1.23
CA GLU A 144 -8.24 19.97 2.27
C GLU A 144 -7.36 18.74 2.12
N LEU A 145 -7.12 18.32 0.86
CA LEU A 145 -6.36 17.13 0.54
C LEU A 145 -5.53 17.31 -0.74
N ASN A 146 -4.22 17.25 -0.56
CA ASN A 146 -3.23 17.23 -1.63
C ASN A 146 -2.51 15.88 -1.59
N VAL A 147 -2.42 15.22 -2.75
CA VAL A 147 -1.77 13.92 -2.90
C VAL A 147 -0.51 14.10 -3.76
N PRO A 148 0.69 13.94 -3.18
CA PRO A 148 1.92 13.99 -3.94
C PRO A 148 2.13 12.69 -4.73
N GLY A 149 2.82 12.79 -5.86
CA GLY A 149 3.17 11.67 -6.72
C GLY A 149 4.30 12.00 -7.68
N ARG A 150 4.56 11.09 -8.63
CA ARG A 150 5.51 11.34 -9.73
C ARG A 150 4.82 11.22 -11.08
N LEU A 151 5.27 12.06 -12.01
CA LEU A 151 4.78 12.07 -13.38
C LEU A 151 5.39 10.91 -14.15
N ARG A 152 4.53 10.13 -14.84
CA ARG A 152 4.93 8.93 -15.59
C ARG A 152 4.74 9.06 -17.08
N ASN A 153 3.77 9.87 -17.51
CA ASN A 153 3.69 10.32 -18.89
C ASN A 153 2.96 11.65 -18.97
N LEU A 154 3.16 12.34 -20.10
CA LEU A 154 2.55 13.62 -20.39
C LEU A 154 2.05 13.67 -21.84
N SER A 155 0.88 14.26 -22.05
CA SER A 155 0.39 14.68 -23.36
C SER A 155 -0.26 16.06 -23.24
N VAL A 156 -0.65 16.65 -24.38
CA VAL A 156 -1.38 17.92 -24.39
C VAL A 156 -2.79 17.82 -23.79
N GLY A 157 -3.33 16.60 -23.66
CA GLY A 157 -4.66 16.35 -23.12
C GLY A 157 -4.68 15.92 -21.65
N GLY A 158 -3.53 15.53 -21.08
CA GLY A 158 -3.50 14.97 -19.74
C GLY A 158 -2.15 14.38 -19.35
N CYS A 159 -2.15 13.69 -18.21
CA CYS A 159 -0.97 13.01 -17.69
C CYS A 159 -1.34 11.71 -16.97
N MET A 160 -0.32 10.90 -16.69
CA MET A 160 -0.40 9.78 -15.76
C MET A 160 0.56 10.04 -14.60
N ALA A 161 0.03 9.92 -13.39
CA ALA A 161 0.76 10.04 -12.14
C ALA A 161 0.82 8.68 -11.44
N ASP A 162 1.91 8.39 -10.73
CA ASP A 162 1.88 7.38 -9.67
C ASP A 162 1.87 8.04 -8.29
N ILE A 163 1.05 7.51 -7.40
CA ILE A 163 0.85 7.99 -6.03
C ILE A 163 0.90 6.82 -5.05
N ASP A 164 1.13 7.08 -3.76
CA ASP A 164 1.01 6.06 -2.72
C ASP A 164 -0.42 5.48 -2.76
N LEU A 165 -0.53 4.16 -2.75
CA LEU A 165 -1.81 3.46 -2.83
C LEU A 165 -2.74 3.85 -1.67
N ALA A 166 -2.19 4.18 -0.51
CA ALA A 166 -2.96 4.70 0.62
C ALA A 166 -3.70 6.00 0.30
N ASP A 167 -3.11 6.87 -0.52
CA ASP A 167 -3.69 8.16 -0.89
C ASP A 167 -4.69 8.03 -2.04
N SER A 168 -4.58 6.96 -2.82
CA SER A 168 -5.51 6.62 -3.92
C SER A 168 -6.97 6.48 -3.45
N ILE A 169 -7.17 6.16 -2.18
CA ILE A 169 -8.48 5.92 -1.56
C ILE A 169 -9.39 7.14 -1.67
N ALA A 170 -8.85 8.35 -1.61
CA ALA A 170 -9.66 9.57 -1.66
C ALA A 170 -10.09 9.96 -3.08
N ILE A 171 -9.54 9.29 -4.09
CA ILE A 171 -9.73 9.61 -5.51
C ILE A 171 -10.74 8.64 -6.11
N ASN A 172 -11.72 9.16 -6.85
CA ASN A 172 -12.69 8.36 -7.58
C ASN A 172 -12.54 8.55 -9.09
N VAL A 173 -12.93 7.53 -9.87
CA VAL A 173 -12.99 7.63 -11.33
C VAL A 173 -14.11 8.60 -11.72
N GLU A 174 -13.88 9.38 -12.77
CA GLU A 174 -14.75 10.49 -13.23
C GLU A 174 -14.87 11.68 -12.26
N GLN A 175 -14.05 11.74 -11.20
CA GLN A 175 -14.01 12.90 -10.31
C GLN A 175 -13.31 14.08 -10.98
N ASP A 176 -13.94 15.26 -10.94
CA ASP A 176 -13.27 16.52 -11.23
C ASP A 176 -12.39 16.92 -10.03
N ILE A 177 -11.14 17.27 -10.33
CA ILE A 177 -10.15 17.71 -9.35
C ILE A 177 -9.86 19.21 -9.55
N PRO A 178 -9.87 20.02 -8.47
CA PRO A 178 -9.57 21.45 -8.54
C PRO A 178 -8.23 21.79 -9.20
N GLY A 179 -7.23 20.93 -9.02
CA GLY A 179 -5.88 21.23 -9.47
C GLY A 179 -4.99 20.00 -9.62
N VAL A 180 -4.18 20.02 -10.66
CA VAL A 180 -3.00 19.18 -10.85
C VAL A 180 -1.81 20.07 -11.15
N THR A 181 -0.81 20.02 -10.27
CA THR A 181 0.44 20.76 -10.41
C THR A 181 1.53 19.81 -10.86
N LEU A 182 2.16 20.08 -11.99
CA LEU A 182 3.38 19.40 -12.43
C LEU A 182 4.58 20.28 -12.05
N GLU A 183 5.62 19.69 -11.46
CA GLU A 183 6.88 20.37 -11.15
C GLU A 183 8.05 19.62 -11.80
N PHE A 184 8.76 20.28 -12.70
CA PHE A 184 9.91 19.73 -13.41
C PHE A 184 11.22 19.99 -12.65
N PRO A 185 12.26 19.15 -12.85
CA PRO A 185 13.53 19.26 -12.11
C PRO A 185 14.22 20.63 -12.18
N ASN A 186 14.04 21.38 -13.27
CA ASN A 186 14.61 22.71 -13.43
C ASN A 186 13.87 23.81 -12.66
N GLY A 187 12.76 23.47 -11.99
CA GLY A 187 11.93 24.38 -11.20
C GLY A 187 10.74 24.97 -11.97
N GLU A 188 10.60 24.67 -13.26
CA GLU A 188 9.39 25.05 -14.00
C GLU A 188 8.18 24.25 -13.51
N SER A 189 7.01 24.88 -13.56
CA SER A 189 5.77 24.25 -13.13
C SER A 189 4.62 24.51 -14.10
N PHE A 190 3.63 23.63 -14.04
CA PHE A 190 2.38 23.72 -14.79
C PHE A 190 1.22 23.44 -13.85
N PHE A 191 0.14 24.20 -13.98
CA PHE A 191 -1.09 24.00 -13.23
C PHE A 191 -2.28 23.94 -14.18
N ALA A 192 -3.17 22.99 -13.96
CA ALA A 192 -4.47 22.92 -14.60
C ALA A 192 -5.50 22.29 -13.66
N ALA A 193 -6.79 22.55 -13.89
CA ALA A 193 -7.82 21.69 -13.36
C ALA A 193 -7.82 20.36 -14.12
N GLY A 194 -8.34 19.29 -13.51
CA GLY A 194 -8.34 17.97 -14.13
C GLY A 194 -9.59 17.17 -13.88
N LYS A 195 -9.71 16.06 -14.61
CA LYS A 195 -10.68 15.00 -14.38
C LYS A 195 -9.98 13.65 -14.34
N VAL A 196 -10.23 12.89 -13.29
CA VAL A 196 -9.68 11.53 -13.14
C VAL A 196 -10.42 10.61 -14.09
N ARG A 197 -9.69 9.91 -14.97
CA ARG A 197 -10.29 9.05 -16.01
C ARG A 197 -10.11 7.56 -15.74
N HIS A 198 -9.03 7.20 -15.05
CA HIS A 198 -8.81 5.83 -14.60
C HIS A 198 -7.86 5.82 -13.42
N ILE A 199 -8.03 4.82 -12.56
CA ILE A 199 -7.14 4.52 -11.46
C ILE A 199 -6.95 3.00 -11.39
N ARG A 200 -5.75 2.55 -11.04
CA ARG A 200 -5.42 1.13 -10.91
C ARG A 200 -4.22 0.95 -10.00
N PRO A 201 -3.99 -0.25 -9.44
CA PRO A 201 -2.71 -0.50 -8.78
C PRO A 201 -1.61 -0.45 -9.83
N PHE A 202 -0.44 -0.02 -9.38
CA PHE A 202 0.71 0.21 -10.24
C PHE A 202 1.90 -0.59 -9.75
N GLY A 203 2.19 -1.67 -10.47
CA GLY A 203 3.16 -2.68 -10.07
C GLY A 203 2.83 -3.32 -8.73
N ASN A 204 3.87 -3.75 -7.99
CA ASN A 204 3.72 -4.60 -6.80
C ASN A 204 4.17 -3.91 -5.49
N HIS A 205 4.54 -2.63 -5.55
CA HIS A 205 5.20 -1.90 -4.45
C HIS A 205 4.32 -0.85 -3.74
N GLY A 206 2.99 -1.00 -3.69
CA GLY A 206 2.14 -0.12 -2.88
C GLY A 206 1.81 1.23 -3.54
N TYR A 207 1.72 1.27 -4.86
CA TYR A 207 1.39 2.48 -5.61
C TYR A 207 0.12 2.31 -6.46
N ALA A 208 -0.51 3.43 -6.79
CA ALA A 208 -1.60 3.51 -7.75
C ALA A 208 -1.24 4.43 -8.91
N ALA A 209 -1.61 4.05 -10.13
CA ALA A 209 -1.51 4.88 -11.31
C ALA A 209 -2.84 5.62 -11.51
N VAL A 210 -2.77 6.94 -11.64
CA VAL A 210 -3.91 7.83 -11.82
C VAL A 210 -3.77 8.54 -13.16
N GLY A 211 -4.71 8.26 -14.07
CA GLY A 211 -4.81 8.96 -15.35
C GLY A 211 -5.70 10.20 -15.22
N ILE A 212 -5.13 11.37 -15.51
CA ILE A 212 -5.80 12.67 -15.35
C ILE A 212 -5.91 13.34 -16.71
N GLN A 213 -7.11 13.73 -17.10
CA GLN A 213 -7.37 14.60 -18.24
C GLN A 213 -7.36 16.05 -17.78
N PHE A 214 -6.66 16.95 -18.46
CA PHE A 214 -6.72 18.38 -18.16
C PHE A 214 -8.04 18.98 -18.67
N ILE A 215 -8.62 19.90 -17.90
CA ILE A 215 -9.88 20.58 -18.23
C ILE A 215 -9.72 22.10 -18.13
N GLY A 216 -10.46 22.85 -18.94
CA GLY A 216 -10.52 24.30 -18.87
C GLY A 216 -9.19 25.01 -19.20
N LEU A 217 -8.35 24.43 -20.05
CA LEU A 217 -7.06 25.02 -20.41
C LEU A 217 -7.23 26.35 -21.17
N THR A 218 -6.52 27.37 -20.73
CA THR A 218 -6.35 28.63 -21.46
C THR A 218 -5.38 28.46 -22.64
N SER A 219 -5.37 29.42 -23.57
CA SER A 219 -4.41 29.40 -24.69
C SER A 219 -2.95 29.42 -24.21
N LEU A 220 -2.65 30.20 -23.15
CA LEU A 220 -1.31 30.27 -22.55
C LEU A 220 -0.90 28.94 -21.92
N GLN A 221 -1.81 28.28 -21.20
CA GLN A 221 -1.53 26.94 -20.64
C GLN A 221 -1.33 25.90 -21.74
N THR A 222 -2.12 25.97 -22.81
CA THR A 222 -2.01 25.06 -23.96
C THR A 222 -0.64 25.21 -24.64
N GLU A 223 -0.20 26.45 -24.90
CA GLU A 223 1.11 26.74 -25.49
C GLU A 223 2.26 26.26 -24.59
N ALA A 224 2.17 26.53 -23.28
CA ALA A 224 3.15 26.03 -22.32
C ALA A 224 3.22 24.49 -22.32
N LEU A 225 2.07 23.81 -22.41
CA LEU A 225 2.00 22.35 -22.43
C LEU A 225 2.57 21.76 -23.71
N PHE A 226 2.34 22.36 -24.87
CA PHE A 226 3.00 21.96 -26.12
C PHE A 226 4.53 22.02 -25.99
N ARG A 227 5.06 23.08 -25.37
CA ARG A 227 6.50 23.20 -25.11
C ARG A 227 7.00 22.08 -24.17
N TYR A 228 6.32 21.82 -23.06
CA TYR A 228 6.71 20.76 -22.12
C TYR A 228 6.67 19.37 -22.76
N VAL A 229 5.64 19.09 -23.57
CA VAL A 229 5.52 17.83 -24.31
C VAL A 229 6.64 17.70 -25.34
N GLY A 230 6.94 18.75 -26.10
CA GLY A 230 8.04 18.74 -27.09
C GLY A 230 9.42 18.55 -26.46
N GLU A 231 9.69 19.20 -25.32
CA GLU A 231 10.94 18.99 -24.57
C GLU A 231 11.03 17.59 -23.95
N SER A 232 9.89 17.02 -23.52
CA SER A 232 9.83 15.64 -23.03
C SER A 232 10.06 14.61 -24.15
N GLU A 233 9.48 14.84 -25.33
CA GLU A 233 9.68 14.01 -26.52
C GLU A 233 11.14 14.00 -26.94
N ARG A 234 11.73 15.20 -27.01
CA ARG A 234 13.14 15.43 -27.26
C ARG A 234 14.02 14.63 -26.29
N GLU A 235 13.75 14.73 -24.99
CA GLU A 235 14.50 14.01 -23.95
C GLU A 235 14.37 12.48 -24.07
N ALA A 236 13.16 11.97 -24.31
CA ALA A 236 12.92 10.55 -24.47
C ALA A 236 13.67 9.99 -25.70
N ALA A 237 13.63 10.70 -26.84
CA ALA A 237 14.34 10.32 -28.05
C ALA A 237 15.87 10.31 -27.87
N TYR A 238 16.41 11.25 -27.10
CA TYR A 238 17.83 11.28 -26.74
C TYR A 238 18.23 10.04 -25.92
N ARG A 239 17.43 9.68 -24.90
CA ARG A 239 17.74 8.55 -24.00
C ARG A 239 17.60 7.19 -24.67
N THR A 240 16.73 7.05 -25.66
CA THR A 240 16.55 5.78 -26.41
C THR A 240 17.54 5.61 -27.57
N GLY A 241 18.32 6.64 -27.90
CA GLY A 241 19.20 6.61 -29.07
C GLY A 241 18.45 6.65 -30.41
N ALA A 242 17.17 7.06 -30.41
CA ALA A 242 16.36 7.14 -31.63
C ALA A 242 16.76 8.32 -32.55
N ASN A 243 17.62 9.24 -32.09
CA ASN A 243 18.05 10.40 -32.86
C ASN A 243 19.53 10.75 -32.64
N ASP A 244 20.39 10.30 -33.55
CA ASP A 244 21.86 10.50 -33.51
C ASP A 244 22.32 11.97 -33.57
N LYS A 245 21.43 12.90 -33.93
CA LYS A 245 21.78 14.34 -34.04
C LYS A 245 21.74 15.08 -32.71
N MET A 246 21.26 14.44 -31.65
CA MET A 246 21.08 15.07 -30.35
C MET A 246 22.22 14.73 -29.39
N THR A 247 22.89 15.76 -28.87
CA THR A 247 24.08 15.59 -28.02
C THR A 247 23.91 16.06 -26.58
N GLN A 248 22.74 16.60 -26.21
CA GLN A 248 22.50 17.17 -24.90
C GLN A 248 21.07 16.92 -24.40
N HIS A 249 20.97 16.68 -23.09
CA HIS A 249 19.71 16.60 -22.34
C HIS A 249 18.88 17.89 -22.46
N SER A 250 17.56 17.74 -22.43
CA SER A 250 16.63 18.86 -22.29
C SER A 250 16.87 19.58 -20.95
N PRO A 251 16.94 20.94 -20.94
CA PRO A 251 17.02 21.71 -19.70
C PRO A 251 15.90 21.40 -18.71
N LEU A 252 14.73 20.96 -19.20
CA LEU A 252 13.56 20.64 -18.38
C LEU A 252 13.87 19.55 -17.32
N PHE A 253 14.74 18.60 -17.67
CA PHE A 253 15.10 17.45 -16.83
C PHE A 253 16.46 17.59 -16.13
N ILE A 254 17.04 18.79 -16.12
CA ILE A 254 18.29 19.07 -15.40
C ILE A 254 17.94 19.57 -13.99
N PRO A 255 18.29 18.83 -12.91
CA PRO A 255 17.91 19.21 -11.54
C PRO A 255 18.55 20.52 -11.08
N GLY A 256 17.71 21.46 -10.63
CA GLY A 256 18.14 22.65 -9.89
C GLY A 256 18.56 22.33 -8.46
N THR A 257 19.03 23.34 -7.71
CA THR A 257 19.52 23.17 -6.33
C THR A 257 18.46 22.60 -5.38
N LYS A 258 17.20 23.02 -5.52
CA LYS A 258 16.07 22.54 -4.71
C LYS A 258 15.85 21.04 -4.91
N GLU A 259 15.74 20.57 -6.15
CA GLU A 259 15.51 19.15 -6.44
C GLU A 259 16.69 18.27 -6.00
N LYS A 260 17.94 18.75 -6.15
CA LYS A 260 19.13 18.03 -5.64
C LYS A 260 19.08 17.79 -4.13
N GLN A 261 18.64 18.79 -3.36
CA GLN A 261 18.49 18.63 -1.90
C GLN A 261 17.38 17.65 -1.54
N ILE A 262 16.26 17.66 -2.28
CA ILE A 262 15.16 16.73 -2.05
C ILE A 262 15.60 15.30 -2.38
N LEU A 263 16.27 15.07 -3.52
CA LEU A 263 16.79 13.75 -3.91
C LEU A 263 17.82 13.22 -2.90
N GLN A 264 18.68 14.07 -2.34
CA GLN A 264 19.61 13.69 -1.27
C GLN A 264 18.90 13.32 0.03
N ARG A 265 17.80 13.97 0.35
CA ARG A 265 16.99 13.63 1.52
C ARG A 265 16.24 12.31 1.30
N GLU A 266 15.60 12.14 0.15
CA GLU A 266 14.87 10.91 -0.21
C GLU A 266 15.80 9.70 -0.24
N SER A 267 17.02 9.82 -0.80
CA SER A 267 18.01 8.73 -0.80
C SER A 267 18.46 8.33 0.61
N LYS A 268 18.73 9.30 1.49
CA LYS A 268 19.07 9.03 2.90
C LYS A 268 17.94 8.38 3.69
N GLU A 269 16.71 8.83 3.46
CA GLU A 269 15.52 8.21 4.08
C GLU A 269 15.41 6.75 3.58
N ARG A 270 15.58 6.49 2.28
CA ARG A 270 15.53 5.15 1.67
C ARG A 270 16.64 4.20 2.09
N GLU A 271 17.87 4.66 2.30
CA GLU A 271 18.97 3.81 2.79
C GLU A 271 18.69 3.22 4.19
N MET A 272 17.82 3.85 4.99
CA MET A 272 17.35 3.29 6.26
C MET A 272 16.27 2.19 6.07
N HIS A 273 15.72 2.01 4.87
CA HIS A 273 14.52 1.20 4.60
C HIS A 273 14.80 -0.24 4.10
N SER A 274 16.05 -0.61 3.77
CA SER A 274 16.38 -1.82 2.99
C SER A 274 16.56 -3.14 3.76
N ARG A 275 16.26 -3.20 5.07
CA ARG A 275 16.48 -4.39 5.91
C ARG A 275 15.20 -4.91 6.53
N GLN A 276 14.38 -5.60 5.75
CA GLN A 276 13.16 -6.25 6.25
C GLN A 276 13.31 -7.77 6.34
N SER A 277 12.80 -8.35 7.42
CA SER A 277 12.69 -9.79 7.56
C SER A 277 11.60 -10.37 6.63
N PRO A 278 11.63 -11.67 6.28
CA PRO A 278 10.54 -12.30 5.55
C PRO A 278 9.15 -12.15 6.21
N MET A 279 9.10 -12.12 7.55
CA MET A 279 7.84 -11.95 8.31
C MET A 279 7.28 -10.54 8.13
N GLU A 280 8.13 -9.52 8.23
CA GLU A 280 7.75 -8.12 7.99
C GLU A 280 7.21 -7.92 6.58
N ARG A 281 7.89 -8.48 5.58
CA ARG A 281 7.41 -8.47 4.18
C ARG A 281 6.04 -9.11 4.04
N GLY A 282 5.80 -10.25 4.68
CA GLY A 282 4.48 -10.90 4.67
C GLY A 282 3.37 -10.03 5.26
N VAL A 283 3.62 -9.37 6.38
CA VAL A 283 2.64 -8.46 7.02
C VAL A 283 2.37 -7.20 6.18
N VAL A 284 3.41 -6.60 5.60
CA VAL A 284 3.26 -5.45 4.70
C VAL A 284 2.53 -5.85 3.42
N HIS A 285 2.81 -7.05 2.88
CA HIS A 285 2.11 -7.59 1.72
C HIS A 285 0.60 -7.70 1.97
N ILE A 286 0.19 -8.20 3.14
CA ILE A 286 -1.23 -8.23 3.54
C ILE A 286 -1.84 -6.82 3.59
N ALA A 287 -1.13 -5.85 4.15
CA ALA A 287 -1.59 -4.46 4.21
C ALA A 287 -1.78 -3.86 2.80
N HIS A 288 -0.82 -4.10 1.90
CA HIS A 288 -0.88 -3.69 0.50
C HIS A 288 -2.06 -4.34 -0.22
N HIS A 289 -2.21 -5.67 -0.13
CA HIS A 289 -3.33 -6.41 -0.73
C HIS A 289 -4.70 -5.93 -0.23
N LEU A 290 -4.80 -5.55 1.05
CA LEU A 290 -6.02 -4.97 1.60
C LEU A 290 -6.42 -3.66 0.89
N GLN A 291 -5.43 -2.80 0.60
CA GLN A 291 -5.64 -1.54 -0.11
C GLN A 291 -5.96 -1.75 -1.59
N VAL A 292 -5.28 -2.70 -2.25
CA VAL A 292 -5.57 -3.11 -3.62
C VAL A 292 -7.00 -3.62 -3.73
N GLY A 293 -7.41 -4.50 -2.82
CA GLY A 293 -8.75 -5.06 -2.78
C GLY A 293 -9.84 -3.98 -2.64
N LEU A 294 -9.64 -3.03 -1.71
CA LEU A 294 -10.52 -1.88 -1.55
C LEU A 294 -10.61 -1.03 -2.83
N MET A 295 -9.48 -0.77 -3.49
CA MET A 295 -9.49 0.02 -4.72
C MET A 295 -10.29 -0.68 -5.81
N TYR A 296 -10.21 -2.00 -5.94
CA TYR A 296 -11.06 -2.74 -6.89
C TYR A 296 -12.54 -2.68 -6.56
N MET A 297 -12.90 -2.81 -5.28
CA MET A 297 -14.27 -2.60 -4.83
C MET A 297 -14.79 -1.20 -5.19
N LYS A 298 -13.94 -0.17 -5.13
CA LYS A 298 -14.31 1.21 -5.45
C LYS A 298 -14.37 1.53 -6.95
N THR A 299 -13.48 0.92 -7.74
CA THR A 299 -13.16 1.43 -9.09
C THR A 299 -13.58 0.48 -10.21
N ARG A 300 -13.77 -0.81 -9.88
CA ARG A 300 -14.16 -1.86 -10.84
C ARG A 300 -15.49 -2.52 -10.49
N ASP A 301 -16.12 -2.10 -9.40
CA ASP A 301 -17.32 -2.75 -8.85
C ASP A 301 -17.16 -4.27 -8.78
N LEU A 302 -15.99 -4.71 -8.30
CA LEU A 302 -15.61 -6.11 -8.13
C LEU A 302 -15.16 -6.37 -6.70
N PHE A 303 -15.60 -7.48 -6.11
CA PHE A 303 -15.05 -8.00 -4.86
C PHE A 303 -13.94 -9.03 -5.16
N PRO A 304 -12.65 -8.72 -4.95
CA PRO A 304 -11.57 -9.66 -5.23
C PRO A 304 -11.40 -10.67 -4.09
N GLU A 305 -12.29 -11.66 -4.06
CA GLU A 305 -12.34 -12.69 -3.01
C GLU A 305 -11.00 -13.40 -2.78
N GLU A 306 -10.30 -13.75 -3.88
CA GLU A 306 -9.01 -14.43 -3.84
C GLU A 306 -7.95 -13.63 -3.06
N ILE A 307 -7.87 -12.31 -3.26
CA ILE A 307 -6.91 -11.45 -2.56
C ILE A 307 -7.14 -11.46 -1.05
N PHE A 308 -8.41 -11.38 -0.63
CA PHE A 308 -8.73 -11.30 0.80
C PHE A 308 -8.52 -12.63 1.51
N TYR A 309 -8.85 -13.75 0.85
CA TYR A 309 -8.57 -15.05 1.42
C TYR A 309 -7.09 -15.41 1.41
N ASP A 310 -6.33 -15.02 0.39
CA ASP A 310 -4.86 -15.12 0.42
C ASP A 310 -4.26 -14.36 1.61
N CYS A 311 -4.78 -13.16 1.91
CA CYS A 311 -4.39 -12.42 3.11
C CYS A 311 -4.69 -13.20 4.41
N VAL A 312 -5.86 -13.83 4.49
CA VAL A 312 -6.26 -14.65 5.66
C VAL A 312 -5.33 -15.85 5.81
N ASP A 313 -5.11 -16.60 4.73
CA ASP A 313 -4.33 -17.82 4.73
C ASP A 313 -2.85 -17.50 4.99
N THR A 314 -2.34 -16.40 4.44
CA THR A 314 -1.01 -15.86 4.78
C THR A 314 -0.92 -15.52 6.27
N LEU A 315 -1.87 -14.77 6.84
CA LEU A 315 -1.85 -14.44 8.27
C LEU A 315 -1.80 -15.70 9.14
N ARG A 316 -2.64 -16.70 8.84
CA ARG A 316 -2.67 -17.97 9.57
C ARG A 316 -1.33 -18.70 9.46
N TYR A 317 -0.78 -18.81 8.25
CA TYR A 317 0.54 -19.41 8.05
C TYR A 317 1.64 -18.69 8.85
N LEU A 318 1.63 -17.35 8.90
CA LEU A 318 2.60 -16.59 9.69
C LEU A 318 2.45 -16.83 11.21
N VAL A 319 1.20 -16.95 11.71
CA VAL A 319 0.92 -17.32 13.11
C VAL A 319 1.52 -18.69 13.43
N GLU A 320 1.23 -19.69 12.59
CA GLU A 320 1.67 -21.08 12.78
C GLU A 320 3.19 -21.23 12.67
N LYS A 321 3.81 -20.47 11.77
CA LYS A 321 5.25 -20.50 11.52
C LYS A 321 6.06 -19.96 12.68
N ASP A 322 5.74 -18.74 13.13
CA ASP A 322 6.38 -18.11 14.27
C ASP A 322 5.51 -16.98 14.82
N ARG A 323 4.64 -17.37 15.75
CA ARG A 323 3.75 -16.48 16.49
C ARG A 323 4.45 -15.22 17.02
N LYS A 324 5.61 -15.37 17.67
CA LYS A 324 6.27 -14.25 18.37
C LYS A 324 6.82 -13.26 17.36
N THR A 325 7.47 -13.76 16.31
CA THR A 325 7.98 -12.93 15.22
C THR A 325 6.84 -12.26 14.44
N LEU A 326 5.68 -12.90 14.25
CA LEU A 326 4.49 -12.24 13.69
C LEU A 326 4.01 -11.08 14.56
N LEU A 327 3.87 -11.28 15.88
CA LEU A 327 3.44 -10.21 16.79
C LEU A 327 4.39 -9.02 16.76
N HIS A 328 5.68 -9.27 16.61
CA HIS A 328 6.68 -8.22 16.39
C HIS A 328 6.49 -7.54 15.02
N ALA A 329 6.35 -8.32 13.94
CA ALA A 329 6.15 -7.81 12.59
C ALA A 329 4.88 -6.93 12.46
N LEU A 330 3.80 -7.25 13.17
CA LEU A 330 2.59 -6.42 13.22
C LEU A 330 2.85 -5.00 13.74
N ALA A 331 3.89 -4.78 14.55
CA ALA A 331 4.26 -3.44 15.02
C ALA A 331 4.78 -2.52 13.89
N TYR A 332 5.29 -3.09 12.80
CA TYR A 332 5.80 -2.35 11.64
C TYR A 332 4.72 -1.64 10.84
N LEU A 333 3.46 -2.06 11.00
CA LEU A 333 2.31 -1.37 10.43
C LEU A 333 2.00 -0.02 11.10
N ARG A 334 2.81 0.47 12.05
CA ARG A 334 2.53 1.71 12.80
C ARG A 334 2.27 2.90 11.87
N GLU A 335 3.07 3.02 10.81
CA GLU A 335 3.01 4.13 9.86
C GLU A 335 2.00 3.90 8.72
N GLU A 336 1.39 2.73 8.67
CA GLU A 336 0.27 2.48 7.76
C GLU A 336 -0.97 3.29 8.15
N GLN A 337 -1.85 3.49 7.17
CA GLN A 337 -3.15 4.14 7.39
C GLN A 337 -3.93 3.43 8.52
N ASP A 338 -4.60 4.20 9.39
CA ASP A 338 -5.26 3.66 10.60
C ASP A 338 -6.21 2.50 10.29
N TRP A 339 -6.95 2.59 9.19
CA TRP A 339 -7.92 1.56 8.83
C TRP A 339 -7.25 0.24 8.41
N VAL A 340 -6.10 0.31 7.73
CA VAL A 340 -5.29 -0.85 7.30
C VAL A 340 -4.57 -1.44 8.49
N ARG A 341 -3.78 -0.63 9.21
CA ARG A 341 -3.07 -1.05 10.42
C ARG A 341 -4.01 -1.75 11.40
N HIS A 342 -5.15 -1.11 11.69
CA HIS A 342 -6.13 -1.67 12.62
C HIS A 342 -6.72 -2.98 12.11
N ALA A 343 -7.08 -3.08 10.83
CA ALA A 343 -7.60 -4.32 10.26
C ALA A 343 -6.60 -5.47 10.40
N VAL A 344 -5.37 -5.28 9.92
CA VAL A 344 -4.36 -6.34 9.89
C VAL A 344 -3.90 -6.72 11.30
N GLN A 345 -3.71 -5.76 12.20
CA GLN A 345 -3.34 -6.06 13.59
C GLN A 345 -4.46 -6.79 14.34
N VAL A 346 -5.72 -6.38 14.17
CA VAL A 346 -6.86 -7.05 14.81
C VAL A 346 -7.06 -8.45 14.23
N ALA A 347 -6.95 -8.60 12.91
CA ALA A 347 -7.06 -9.90 12.25
C ALA A 347 -5.94 -10.86 12.66
N GLY A 348 -4.69 -10.39 12.70
CA GLY A 348 -3.55 -11.18 13.16
C GLY A 348 -3.66 -11.60 14.62
N GLN A 349 -4.08 -10.69 15.51
CA GLN A 349 -4.31 -11.01 16.93
C GLN A 349 -5.52 -11.93 17.14
N LEU A 350 -6.55 -11.82 16.30
CA LEU A 350 -7.70 -12.72 16.33
C LEU A 350 -7.30 -14.13 15.85
N ALA A 351 -6.53 -14.21 14.76
CA ALA A 351 -5.95 -15.46 14.27
C ALA A 351 -5.11 -16.14 15.35
N ASP A 352 -4.23 -15.38 16.03
CA ASP A 352 -3.41 -15.86 17.14
C ASP A 352 -4.26 -16.47 18.28
N MET A 353 -5.20 -15.68 18.83
CA MET A 353 -6.05 -16.11 19.94
C MET A 353 -6.92 -17.32 19.59
N LEU A 354 -7.50 -17.34 18.39
CA LEU A 354 -8.33 -18.46 17.95
C LEU A 354 -7.50 -19.72 17.72
N THR A 355 -6.29 -19.60 17.15
CA THR A 355 -5.37 -20.73 16.95
C THR A 355 -4.90 -21.32 18.27
N ILE A 356 -4.69 -20.48 19.30
CA ILE A 356 -4.38 -20.93 20.68
C ILE A 356 -5.56 -21.72 21.27
N ARG A 357 -6.81 -21.27 21.04
CA ARG A 357 -8.02 -21.92 21.57
C ARG A 357 -8.30 -23.25 20.88
N ASP A 358 -8.32 -23.24 19.56
CA ASP A 358 -8.50 -24.43 18.72
C ASP A 358 -7.84 -24.21 17.34
N PRO A 359 -6.67 -24.82 17.08
CA PRO A 359 -5.98 -24.67 15.80
C PRO A 359 -6.72 -25.31 14.62
N HIS A 360 -7.73 -26.15 14.88
CA HIS A 360 -8.45 -26.91 13.86
C HIS A 360 -9.88 -26.40 13.63
N ASP A 361 -10.31 -25.34 14.31
CA ASP A 361 -11.66 -24.78 14.12
C ASP A 361 -11.80 -24.22 12.68
N PRO A 362 -12.68 -24.80 11.84
CA PRO A 362 -12.86 -24.32 10.46
C PRO A 362 -13.39 -22.88 10.39
N LYS A 363 -13.94 -22.34 11.50
CA LYS A 363 -14.46 -20.97 11.56
C LYS A 363 -13.36 -19.91 11.68
N VAL A 364 -12.12 -20.27 12.03
CA VAL A 364 -11.02 -19.31 12.19
C VAL A 364 -10.81 -18.51 10.91
N ARG A 365 -10.80 -19.19 9.76
CA ARG A 365 -10.60 -18.56 8.46
C ARG A 365 -11.64 -17.46 8.19
N GLU A 366 -12.91 -17.77 8.44
CA GLU A 366 -14.03 -16.83 8.25
C GLU A 366 -14.04 -15.69 9.28
N ALA A 367 -13.68 -15.98 10.53
CA ALA A 367 -13.56 -14.97 11.58
C ALA A 367 -12.45 -13.95 11.28
N VAL A 368 -11.30 -14.43 10.81
CA VAL A 368 -10.16 -13.59 10.41
C VAL A 368 -10.49 -12.78 9.17
N LEU A 369 -11.21 -13.34 8.19
CA LEU A 369 -11.72 -12.56 7.06
C LEU A 369 -12.62 -11.42 7.52
N GLY A 370 -13.59 -11.70 8.39
CA GLY A 370 -14.45 -10.67 8.96
C GLY A 370 -13.67 -9.57 9.67
N ALA A 371 -12.62 -9.93 10.41
CA ALA A 371 -11.72 -8.99 11.08
C ALA A 371 -10.83 -8.19 10.12
N LEU A 372 -10.43 -8.73 8.97
CA LEU A 372 -9.73 -7.96 7.93
C LEU A 372 -10.66 -6.93 7.28
N LEU A 373 -11.89 -7.33 6.97
CA LEU A 373 -12.83 -6.50 6.22
C LEU A 373 -13.49 -5.41 7.08
N HIS A 374 -13.65 -5.61 8.39
CA HIS A 374 -14.55 -4.77 9.21
C HIS A 374 -14.28 -3.25 9.20
N THR A 375 -13.07 -2.80 8.87
CA THR A 375 -12.76 -1.36 8.76
C THR A 375 -12.87 -0.80 7.35
N MET A 376 -13.03 -1.63 6.31
CA MET A 376 -13.05 -1.21 4.91
C MET A 376 -14.18 -0.26 4.57
N GLY A 377 -15.25 -0.23 5.35
CA GLY A 377 -16.29 0.79 5.17
C GLY A 377 -15.81 2.21 5.47
N LYS A 378 -14.76 2.40 6.28
CA LYS A 378 -14.25 3.73 6.63
C LYS A 378 -13.76 4.47 5.38
N PRO A 379 -12.86 3.89 4.56
CA PRO A 379 -12.43 4.54 3.34
C PRO A 379 -13.53 4.69 2.28
N LEU A 380 -14.56 3.82 2.28
CA LEU A 380 -15.74 3.97 1.40
C LEU A 380 -16.58 5.22 1.73
N LEU A 381 -16.44 5.78 2.94
CA LEU A 381 -17.11 7.02 3.35
C LEU A 381 -16.36 8.30 2.94
N ILE A 382 -15.16 8.19 2.35
CA ILE A 382 -14.39 9.39 1.98
C ILE A 382 -15.13 10.16 0.87
N GLY A 383 -15.33 11.44 1.11
CA GLY A 383 -16.05 12.36 0.23
C GLY A 383 -16.07 13.77 0.81
N PRO A 384 -16.86 14.70 0.26
CA PRO A 384 -16.83 16.11 0.68
C PRO A 384 -17.06 16.35 2.17
N GLN A 385 -17.89 15.53 2.84
CA GLN A 385 -18.18 15.64 4.28
C GLN A 385 -17.10 14.98 5.17
N LEU A 386 -16.32 14.07 4.61
CA LEU A 386 -15.23 13.36 5.27
C LEU A 386 -14.06 13.24 4.26
N PRO A 387 -13.33 14.34 3.99
CA PRO A 387 -12.36 14.38 2.90
C PRO A 387 -11.13 13.50 3.16
N SER A 388 -10.91 13.08 4.41
CA SER A 388 -9.81 12.22 4.81
C SER A 388 -10.10 11.52 6.14
N LEU A 389 -9.38 10.44 6.41
CA LEU A 389 -9.41 9.74 7.69
C LEU A 389 -8.38 10.35 8.67
N LYS A 390 -8.38 11.68 8.79
CA LYS A 390 -7.48 12.43 9.69
C LYS A 390 -7.62 11.94 11.13
N VAL A 391 -6.51 11.97 11.86
CA VAL A 391 -6.48 11.63 13.29
C VAL A 391 -7.47 12.49 14.08
N ASN A 392 -7.63 13.77 13.71
CA ASN A 392 -8.51 14.71 14.39
C ASN A 392 -9.78 14.99 13.59
N MET A 393 -10.86 14.29 13.93
CA MET A 393 -12.19 14.52 13.35
C MET A 393 -13.08 15.36 14.27
N ASN A 394 -13.90 16.22 13.68
CA ASN A 394 -14.95 16.93 14.38
C ASN A 394 -16.13 15.98 14.73
N PRO A 395 -17.09 16.38 15.59
CA PRO A 395 -18.22 15.52 15.97
C PRO A 395 -19.08 15.04 14.78
N ALA A 396 -19.29 15.87 13.76
CA ALA A 396 -20.07 15.50 12.57
C ALA A 396 -19.36 14.43 11.73
N GLN A 397 -18.06 14.60 11.48
CA GLN A 397 -17.21 13.60 10.81
C GLN A 397 -17.20 12.27 11.57
N LYS A 398 -17.15 12.31 12.91
CA LYS A 398 -17.25 11.10 13.74
C LYS A 398 -18.60 10.40 13.61
N ALA A 399 -19.70 11.16 13.47
CA ALA A 399 -21.03 10.60 13.26
C ALA A 399 -21.12 9.90 11.90
N VAL A 400 -20.63 10.54 10.83
CA VAL A 400 -20.53 9.93 9.48
C VAL A 400 -19.71 8.63 9.54
N LEU A 401 -18.54 8.66 10.19
CA LEU A 401 -17.65 7.50 10.27
C LEU A 401 -18.30 6.28 10.95
N ARG A 402 -19.28 6.46 11.85
CA ARG A 402 -20.01 5.31 12.46
C ARG A 402 -20.79 4.51 11.43
N GLY A 403 -21.22 5.14 10.33
CA GLY A 403 -21.93 4.50 9.22
C GLY A 403 -21.09 3.50 8.41
N HIS A 404 -19.79 3.35 8.68
CA HIS A 404 -18.91 2.49 7.88
C HIS A 404 -19.36 1.04 7.85
N VAL A 405 -19.95 0.53 8.92
CA VAL A 405 -20.42 -0.86 8.99
C VAL A 405 -21.54 -1.08 7.96
N THR A 406 -22.51 -0.16 7.93
CA THR A 406 -23.63 -0.18 6.99
C THR A 406 -23.13 -0.02 5.56
N VAL A 407 -22.27 0.98 5.29
CA VAL A 407 -21.72 1.23 3.95
C VAL A 407 -20.93 0.03 3.42
N LEU A 408 -20.14 -0.63 4.27
CA LEU A 408 -19.44 -1.85 3.86
C LEU A 408 -20.44 -2.97 3.51
N SER A 409 -21.43 -3.20 4.37
CA SER A 409 -22.42 -4.27 4.15
C SER A 409 -23.24 -4.05 2.88
N ASP A 410 -23.61 -2.79 2.61
CA ASP A 410 -24.31 -2.41 1.38
C ASP A 410 -23.40 -2.56 0.16
N LYS A 411 -22.14 -2.12 0.24
CA LYS A 411 -21.19 -2.29 -0.86
C LYS A 411 -20.95 -3.76 -1.18
N LEU A 412 -20.79 -4.63 -0.18
CA LEU A 412 -20.62 -6.07 -0.42
C LEU A 412 -21.85 -6.68 -1.12
N ARG A 413 -23.06 -6.22 -0.76
CA ARG A 413 -24.31 -6.63 -1.44
C ARG A 413 -24.36 -6.14 -2.88
N GLU A 414 -23.98 -4.88 -3.15
CA GLU A 414 -23.88 -4.33 -4.52
C GLU A 414 -22.91 -5.14 -5.39
N LEU A 415 -21.81 -5.60 -4.78
CA LEU A 415 -20.79 -6.43 -5.43
C LEU A 415 -21.20 -7.91 -5.57
N ASN A 416 -22.44 -8.26 -5.21
CA ASN A 416 -23.00 -9.61 -5.24
C ASN A 416 -22.18 -10.65 -4.43
N TRP A 417 -21.43 -10.20 -3.42
CA TRP A 417 -20.67 -11.09 -2.55
C TRP A 417 -21.39 -11.28 -1.21
N THR A 418 -21.53 -12.54 -0.79
CA THR A 418 -22.22 -12.90 0.46
C THR A 418 -21.22 -13.49 1.46
N PRO A 419 -20.93 -12.79 2.58
CA PRO A 419 -20.08 -13.35 3.64
C PRO A 419 -20.75 -14.56 4.30
N SER A 420 -19.93 -15.50 4.76
CA SER A 420 -20.37 -16.57 5.67
C SER A 420 -21.01 -15.99 6.95
N PRO A 421 -21.83 -16.76 7.67
CA PRO A 421 -22.42 -16.28 8.93
C PRO A 421 -21.38 -15.79 9.94
N THR A 422 -20.23 -16.47 10.04
CA THR A 422 -19.13 -16.09 10.93
C THR A 422 -18.46 -14.79 10.49
N CYS A 423 -18.12 -14.66 9.21
CA CYS A 423 -17.53 -13.43 8.67
C CYS A 423 -18.49 -12.24 8.84
N ARG A 424 -19.78 -12.44 8.55
CA ARG A 424 -20.83 -11.42 8.69
C ARG A 424 -20.98 -10.95 10.13
N ASP A 425 -20.99 -11.89 11.09
CA ASP A 425 -21.13 -11.55 12.52
C ASP A 425 -20.04 -10.59 12.99
N VAL A 426 -18.78 -10.82 12.56
CA VAL A 426 -17.67 -9.91 12.88
C VAL A 426 -17.83 -8.55 12.18
N ILE A 427 -18.15 -8.52 10.88
CA ILE A 427 -18.31 -7.27 10.12
C ILE A 427 -19.38 -6.38 10.76
N GLU A 428 -20.55 -6.95 11.08
CA GLU A 428 -21.70 -6.22 11.58
C GLU A 428 -21.56 -5.85 13.06
N ASN A 429 -20.94 -6.71 13.88
CA ASN A 429 -21.04 -6.60 15.34
C ASN A 429 -19.73 -6.28 16.06
N ALA A 430 -18.57 -6.21 15.39
CA ALA A 430 -17.30 -5.92 16.04
C ALA A 430 -17.21 -4.53 16.70
N ASN A 431 -18.16 -3.63 16.44
CA ASN A 431 -18.27 -2.31 17.08
C ASN A 431 -19.36 -2.27 18.18
N GLU A 432 -20.11 -3.36 18.37
CA GLU A 432 -21.10 -3.51 19.43
C GLU A 432 -20.43 -3.68 20.80
N ARG A 433 -21.20 -3.43 21.86
CA ARG A 433 -20.72 -3.48 23.24
C ARG A 433 -21.76 -4.15 24.12
N LEU A 434 -21.32 -4.86 25.15
CA LEU A 434 -22.20 -5.64 26.01
C LEU A 434 -23.31 -4.80 26.69
N ASP A 435 -23.04 -3.52 26.94
CA ASP A 435 -23.98 -2.57 27.55
C ASP A 435 -24.95 -1.89 26.55
N GLY A 436 -24.84 -2.19 25.25
CA GLY A 436 -25.64 -1.56 24.20
C GLY A 436 -25.16 -0.18 23.77
N SER A 437 -24.04 0.33 24.29
CA SER A 437 -23.46 1.62 23.86
C SER A 437 -22.70 1.55 22.53
N GLY A 438 -22.64 0.36 21.93
CA GLY A 438 -22.01 0.09 20.64
C GLY A 438 -22.87 0.49 19.44
N TYR A 439 -22.42 0.11 18.25
CA TYR A 439 -23.10 0.40 16.97
C TYR A 439 -22.78 -0.71 15.96
N PRO A 440 -23.58 -0.88 14.89
CA PRO A 440 -24.68 -0.02 14.42
C PRO A 440 -26.04 -0.23 15.08
N ALA A 441 -26.33 -1.42 15.61
CA ALA A 441 -27.65 -1.82 16.11
C ALA A 441 -27.82 -1.64 17.63
N GLY A 442 -26.74 -1.38 18.37
CA GLY A 442 -26.79 -1.19 19.83
C GLY A 442 -27.13 -2.49 20.57
N LYS A 443 -26.63 -3.62 20.05
CA LYS A 443 -26.87 -4.96 20.61
C LYS A 443 -26.30 -5.06 22.03
N ARG A 444 -26.98 -5.82 22.88
CA ARG A 444 -26.55 -6.13 24.26
C ARG A 444 -25.92 -7.52 24.35
N ALA A 445 -25.33 -7.83 25.50
CA ALA A 445 -24.57 -9.04 25.76
C ALA A 445 -25.22 -10.35 25.29
N GLU A 446 -26.54 -10.48 25.42
CA GLU A 446 -27.32 -11.66 25.07
C GLU A 446 -27.39 -11.91 23.56
N SER A 447 -27.20 -10.86 22.76
CA SER A 447 -27.26 -10.88 21.29
C SER A 447 -25.88 -10.89 20.62
N LEU A 448 -24.79 -10.99 21.41
CA LEU A 448 -23.41 -10.94 20.93
C LEU A 448 -22.72 -12.28 21.16
N SER A 449 -22.20 -12.86 20.08
CA SER A 449 -21.46 -14.12 20.10
C SER A 449 -20.16 -14.00 20.88
N GLU A 450 -19.62 -15.11 21.38
CA GLU A 450 -18.31 -15.15 22.05
C GLU A 450 -17.19 -14.62 21.14
N LEU A 451 -17.28 -14.88 19.83
CA LEU A 451 -16.37 -14.35 18.83
C LEU A 451 -16.41 -12.82 18.79
N VAL A 452 -17.60 -12.22 18.82
CA VAL A 452 -17.75 -10.77 18.84
C VAL A 452 -17.22 -10.16 20.14
N ARG A 453 -17.42 -10.85 21.28
CA ARG A 453 -16.83 -10.42 22.56
C ARG A 453 -15.30 -10.41 22.49
N LEU A 454 -14.69 -11.46 21.91
CA LEU A 454 -13.25 -11.54 21.67
C LEU A 454 -12.74 -10.40 20.79
N VAL A 455 -13.30 -10.25 19.57
CA VAL A 455 -12.81 -9.22 18.64
C VAL A 455 -13.03 -7.81 19.19
N SER A 456 -14.08 -7.57 19.98
CA SER A 456 -14.33 -6.26 20.62
C SER A 456 -13.22 -5.87 21.59
N ILE A 457 -12.67 -6.82 22.37
CA ILE A 457 -11.54 -6.61 23.27
C ILE A 457 -10.27 -6.33 22.48
N ILE A 458 -9.95 -7.18 21.49
CA ILE A 458 -8.76 -7.02 20.64
C ILE A 458 -8.76 -5.62 20.01
N LYS A 459 -9.90 -5.22 19.42
CA LYS A 459 -10.08 -3.89 18.83
C LYS A 459 -9.95 -2.76 19.86
N ALA A 460 -10.55 -2.92 21.03
CA ALA A 460 -10.51 -1.90 22.08
C ALA A 460 -9.07 -1.67 22.55
N VAL A 461 -8.31 -2.74 22.82
CA VAL A 461 -6.90 -2.67 23.20
C VAL A 461 -6.09 -2.02 22.09
N ASN A 462 -6.22 -2.52 20.86
CA ASN A 462 -5.48 -1.99 19.70
C ASN A 462 -5.72 -0.48 19.56
N LYS A 463 -6.98 -0.04 19.56
CA LYS A 463 -7.35 1.37 19.40
C LYS A 463 -6.79 2.29 20.49
N GLN A 464 -6.63 1.83 21.73
CA GLN A 464 -6.06 2.66 22.81
C GLN A 464 -4.55 2.87 22.66
N ARG A 465 -3.85 1.96 21.99
CA ARG A 465 -2.38 1.97 21.82
C ARG A 465 -1.89 2.88 20.69
N PHE A 466 -2.79 3.58 19.99
CA PHE A 466 -2.46 4.51 18.90
C PHE A 466 -3.18 5.84 19.05
N ALA A 467 -2.59 6.88 18.46
CA ALA A 467 -3.15 8.23 18.49
C ALA A 467 -4.47 8.27 17.71
N ARG A 468 -5.51 8.84 18.29
CA ARG A 468 -6.82 8.95 17.63
C ARG A 468 -7.68 10.04 18.23
N ASN A 469 -8.33 10.82 17.38
CA ASN A 469 -9.31 11.86 17.75
C ASN A 469 -8.76 12.86 18.77
N GLY A 470 -7.51 13.30 18.60
CA GLY A 470 -6.80 14.19 19.51
C GLY A 470 -6.32 13.54 20.80
N ALA A 471 -6.59 12.24 21.02
CA ALA A 471 -6.07 11.51 22.17
C ALA A 471 -4.70 10.89 21.84
N PRO A 472 -3.69 11.03 22.73
CA PRO A 472 -2.41 10.38 22.55
C PRO A 472 -2.53 8.85 22.71
N PRO A 473 -1.57 8.09 22.16
CA PRO A 473 -1.43 6.66 22.42
C PRO A 473 -1.31 6.38 23.92
N ARG A 474 -1.82 5.23 24.38
CA ARG A 474 -1.67 4.77 25.76
C ARG A 474 -0.71 3.58 25.85
N PRO A 475 0.10 3.49 26.92
CA PRO A 475 0.79 2.26 27.27
C PRO A 475 -0.21 1.09 27.44
N PRO A 476 0.20 -0.16 27.18
CA PRO A 476 -0.68 -1.33 27.28
C PRO A 476 -1.40 -1.45 28.62
N LEU A 477 -0.71 -1.24 29.73
CA LEU A 477 -1.29 -1.32 31.07
C LEU A 477 -2.44 -0.32 31.29
N ASP A 478 -2.29 0.91 30.80
CA ASP A 478 -3.33 1.95 30.90
C ASP A 478 -4.50 1.67 29.95
N ALA A 479 -4.22 1.08 28.78
CA ALA A 479 -5.27 0.59 27.89
C ALA A 479 -6.10 -0.50 28.57
N TYR A 480 -5.47 -1.47 29.24
CA TYR A 480 -6.15 -2.54 29.97
C TYR A 480 -7.01 -1.99 31.11
N ARG A 481 -6.45 -1.10 31.95
CA ARG A 481 -7.19 -0.44 33.04
C ARG A 481 -8.43 0.27 32.52
N ARG A 482 -8.28 1.08 31.45
CA ARG A 482 -9.40 1.82 30.87
C ARG A 482 -10.50 0.92 30.32
N ILE A 483 -10.15 -0.22 29.72
CA ILE A 483 -11.13 -1.20 29.22
C ILE A 483 -11.83 -1.90 30.39
N HIS A 484 -11.08 -2.28 31.42
CA HIS A 484 -11.62 -2.88 32.65
C HIS A 484 -12.59 -1.94 33.39
N GLU A 485 -12.28 -0.64 33.40
CA GLU A 485 -13.08 0.43 34.03
C GLU A 485 -14.25 0.93 33.16
N ALA A 486 -14.36 0.48 31.90
CA ALA A 486 -15.42 0.90 30.98
C ALA A 486 -16.76 0.20 31.28
N ASN A 487 -17.23 0.32 32.52
CA ASN A 487 -18.48 -0.26 33.04
C ASN A 487 -18.67 -1.72 32.59
N ALA A 488 -19.85 -2.03 32.06
CA ALA A 488 -20.21 -3.34 31.51
C ALA A 488 -20.08 -3.35 29.98
N ALA A 489 -19.29 -2.48 29.36
CA ALA A 489 -19.19 -2.40 27.90
C ALA A 489 -18.42 -3.58 27.28
N TYR A 490 -17.52 -4.19 28.04
CA TYR A 490 -16.61 -5.23 27.56
C TYR A 490 -16.58 -6.45 28.49
N ASP A 491 -16.30 -7.61 27.91
CA ASP A 491 -16.21 -8.86 28.65
C ASP A 491 -14.90 -8.93 29.44
N LYS A 492 -15.00 -8.90 30.77
CA LYS A 492 -13.83 -8.89 31.67
C LYS A 492 -13.06 -10.21 31.63
N THR A 493 -13.74 -11.33 31.41
CA THR A 493 -13.08 -12.65 31.32
C THR A 493 -12.19 -12.71 30.09
N VAL A 494 -12.70 -12.23 28.97
CA VAL A 494 -11.95 -12.13 27.71
C VAL A 494 -10.77 -11.15 27.83
N LEU A 495 -10.93 -10.04 28.55
CA LEU A 495 -9.80 -9.12 28.83
C LEU A 495 -8.71 -9.79 29.65
N VAL A 496 -9.06 -10.57 30.68
CA VAL A 496 -8.10 -11.31 31.50
C VAL A 496 -7.33 -12.33 30.65
N GLU A 497 -8.04 -13.09 29.82
CA GLU A 497 -7.44 -14.03 28.86
C GLU A 497 -6.46 -13.30 27.91
N TYR A 498 -6.87 -12.15 27.34
CA TYR A 498 -5.98 -11.33 26.51
C TYR A 498 -4.70 -10.92 27.25
N ILE A 499 -4.81 -10.48 28.51
CA ILE A 499 -3.65 -10.08 29.32
C ILE A 499 -2.75 -11.28 29.64
N GLN A 500 -3.32 -12.47 29.87
CA GLN A 500 -2.53 -13.69 30.10
C GLN A 500 -1.72 -14.09 28.85
N VAL A 501 -2.29 -13.92 27.65
CA VAL A 501 -1.66 -14.29 26.38
C VAL A 501 -0.59 -13.29 25.94
N TYR A 502 -0.81 -11.99 26.17
CA TYR A 502 0.06 -10.93 25.65
C TYR A 502 0.92 -10.25 26.72
N GLY A 503 0.64 -10.47 28.00
CA GLY A 503 1.37 -9.86 29.12
C GLY A 503 1.16 -8.36 29.27
N LEU A 504 1.90 -7.75 30.20
CA LEU A 504 1.88 -6.30 30.44
C LEU A 504 2.82 -5.54 29.50
N TYR A 505 3.79 -6.25 28.92
CA TYR A 505 4.81 -5.74 28.02
C TYR A 505 4.74 -6.48 26.68
N PRO A 506 3.63 -6.38 25.93
CA PRO A 506 3.41 -7.17 24.74
C PRO A 506 4.50 -6.96 23.69
N ILE A 507 4.86 -8.04 23.00
CA ILE A 507 5.78 -8.05 21.86
C ILE A 507 5.41 -6.94 20.86
N GLY A 508 6.42 -6.28 20.30
CA GLY A 508 6.25 -5.12 19.42
C GLY A 508 5.98 -3.79 20.15
N SER A 509 6.11 -3.76 21.48
CA SER A 509 6.09 -2.51 22.25
C SER A 509 7.50 -1.94 22.42
N LEU A 510 7.61 -0.61 22.42
CA LEU A 510 8.88 0.07 22.69
C LEU A 510 9.06 0.26 24.19
N ALA A 511 10.02 -0.45 24.76
CA ALA A 511 10.37 -0.38 26.18
C ALA A 511 11.45 0.67 26.42
N LYS A 512 11.30 1.43 27.50
CA LYS A 512 12.31 2.33 28.04
C LYS A 512 12.98 1.70 29.24
N PHE A 513 14.31 1.73 29.25
CA PHE A 513 15.13 1.24 30.35
C PHE A 513 15.85 2.37 31.06
N SER A 514 16.07 2.21 32.37
CA SER A 514 16.72 3.20 33.26
C SER A 514 18.16 3.57 32.87
N GLY A 515 18.84 2.74 32.09
CA GLY A 515 20.14 3.09 31.48
C GLY A 515 20.04 4.14 30.36
N GLY A 516 18.83 4.55 29.98
CA GLY A 516 18.57 5.48 28.87
C GLY A 516 18.38 4.80 27.52
N PHE A 517 18.23 3.47 27.49
CA PHE A 517 18.03 2.73 26.24
C PHE A 517 16.54 2.59 25.90
N LEU A 518 16.25 2.65 24.59
CA LEU A 518 14.96 2.27 24.02
C LEU A 518 15.14 0.97 23.25
N ALA A 519 14.27 0.00 23.51
CA ALA A 519 14.33 -1.31 22.86
C ALA A 519 12.94 -1.88 22.55
N TRP A 520 12.78 -2.50 21.38
CA TRP A 520 11.57 -3.23 21.02
C TRP A 520 11.51 -4.56 21.76
N VAL A 521 10.37 -4.87 22.37
CA VAL A 521 10.15 -6.19 22.96
C VAL A 521 9.99 -7.22 21.84
N MET A 522 10.92 -8.18 21.78
CA MET A 522 10.95 -9.25 20.78
C MET A 522 10.33 -10.54 21.32
N ASP A 523 10.51 -10.80 22.61
CA ASP A 523 9.99 -12.00 23.28
C ASP A 523 9.62 -11.73 24.74
N ILE A 524 8.69 -12.53 25.28
CA ILE A 524 8.21 -12.53 26.65
C ILE A 524 8.18 -13.96 27.24
N ASP A 525 8.33 -14.07 28.57
CA ASP A 525 8.14 -15.32 29.30
C ASP A 525 6.66 -15.63 29.56
N GLY A 526 6.37 -16.78 30.20
CA GLY A 526 5.01 -17.18 30.58
C GLY A 526 4.33 -16.28 31.62
N LYS A 527 5.03 -15.29 32.18
CA LYS A 527 4.48 -14.24 33.06
C LYS A 527 4.29 -12.91 32.32
N GLY A 528 4.64 -12.84 31.03
CA GLY A 528 4.55 -11.64 30.22
C GLY A 528 5.69 -10.65 30.43
N MET A 529 6.82 -11.08 31.00
CA MET A 529 8.02 -10.27 31.19
C MET A 529 8.95 -10.38 29.97
N PRO A 530 9.55 -9.29 29.47
CA PRO A 530 10.46 -9.36 28.33
C PRO A 530 11.65 -10.29 28.57
N THR A 531 11.91 -11.19 27.63
CA THR A 531 13.07 -12.11 27.63
C THR A 531 14.08 -11.79 26.54
N GLN A 532 13.67 -11.06 25.51
CA GLN A 532 14.52 -10.58 24.43
C GLN A 532 14.05 -9.21 23.96
N VAL A 533 15.00 -8.30 23.74
CA VAL A 533 14.72 -6.95 23.23
C VAL A 533 15.71 -6.54 22.13
N HIS A 534 15.24 -5.74 21.17
CA HIS A 534 16.06 -5.13 20.13
C HIS A 534 16.30 -3.66 20.45
N ILE A 535 17.52 -3.33 20.87
CA ILE A 535 17.93 -1.98 21.24
C ILE A 535 18.09 -1.15 19.97
N VAL A 536 17.35 -0.04 19.91
CA VAL A 536 17.32 0.84 18.73
C VAL A 536 17.94 2.21 18.99
N LYS A 537 17.96 2.66 20.26
CA LYS A 537 18.42 4.01 20.59
C LYS A 537 18.94 4.12 22.01
N ASN A 538 19.94 4.98 22.20
CA ASN A 538 20.35 5.45 23.52
C ASN A 538 20.06 6.94 23.65
N LEU A 539 19.23 7.32 24.62
CA LEU A 539 18.81 8.69 24.88
C LEU A 539 19.96 9.60 25.34
N ARG A 540 21.07 9.03 25.83
CA ARG A 540 22.29 9.78 26.15
C ARG A 540 23.09 10.16 24.90
N PHE A 541 22.91 9.42 23.81
CA PHE A 541 23.60 9.62 22.53
C PHE A 541 22.57 9.62 21.39
N PRO A 542 21.73 10.68 21.28
CA PRO A 542 20.52 10.68 20.45
C PRO A 542 20.78 10.51 18.95
N ASP A 543 21.99 10.83 18.48
CA ASP A 543 22.42 10.68 17.07
C ASP A 543 22.90 9.26 16.74
N THR A 544 23.00 8.37 17.74
CA THR A 544 23.44 6.99 17.54
C THR A 544 22.24 6.08 17.33
N ASN A 545 22.15 5.50 16.14
CA ASN A 545 21.27 4.35 15.89
C ASN A 545 21.98 3.09 16.39
N ILE A 546 21.26 2.28 17.15
CA ILE A 546 21.75 1.00 17.66
C ILE A 546 20.98 -0.10 16.93
N ASP A 547 21.66 -1.19 16.60
CA ASP A 547 21.05 -2.38 16.01
C ASP A 547 21.63 -3.59 16.76
N ASN A 548 21.14 -3.82 17.98
CA ASN A 548 21.65 -4.88 18.84
C ASN A 548 20.50 -5.59 19.56
N ILE A 549 20.47 -6.92 19.48
CA ILE A 549 19.48 -7.75 20.16
C ILE A 549 20.12 -8.35 21.39
N ILE A 550 19.50 -8.18 22.55
CA ILE A 550 19.96 -8.76 23.81
C ILE A 550 18.87 -9.60 24.48
N SER A 551 19.29 -10.59 25.25
CA SER A 551 18.40 -11.46 26.04
C SER A 551 18.39 -11.05 27.52
N SER A 552 17.46 -11.60 28.30
CA SER A 552 17.24 -11.26 29.71
C SER A 552 18.49 -11.38 30.60
N GLY A 553 19.44 -12.25 30.23
CA GLY A 553 20.73 -12.37 30.93
C GLY A 553 21.60 -11.11 30.87
N ASP A 554 21.41 -10.28 29.84
CA ASP A 554 22.20 -9.08 29.57
C ASP A 554 21.46 -7.77 29.89
N PHE A 555 20.24 -7.83 30.43
CA PHE A 555 19.46 -6.62 30.72
C PHE A 555 20.13 -5.70 31.76
N SER A 556 20.99 -6.26 32.61
CA SER A 556 21.83 -5.48 33.54
C SER A 556 22.67 -4.42 32.83
N GLN A 557 23.02 -4.63 31.55
CA GLN A 557 23.78 -3.69 30.71
C GLN A 557 22.97 -2.44 30.34
N ILE A 558 21.64 -2.55 30.26
CA ILE A 558 20.75 -1.46 29.86
C ILE A 558 19.87 -0.92 31.01
N GLY A 559 19.93 -1.57 32.18
CA GLY A 559 19.22 -1.17 33.39
C GLY A 559 17.88 -1.90 33.58
N LYS A 560 17.10 -1.43 34.56
CA LYS A 560 15.74 -1.93 34.80
C LYS A 560 14.76 -1.39 33.76
N LEU A 561 13.80 -2.21 33.35
CA LEU A 561 12.63 -1.81 32.57
C LEU A 561 11.81 -0.80 33.37
N GLU A 562 11.60 0.40 32.81
CA GLU A 562 10.84 1.48 33.45
C GLU A 562 9.39 1.48 32.97
N ASP A 563 9.18 1.58 31.66
CA ASP A 563 7.85 1.75 31.08
C ASP A 563 7.81 1.35 29.59
N ILE A 564 6.60 1.23 29.03
CA ILE A 564 6.34 1.20 27.60
C ILE A 564 6.03 2.61 27.11
N VAL A 565 6.78 3.06 26.12
CA VAL A 565 6.70 4.42 25.60
C VAL A 565 6.19 4.47 24.17
N ASN A 566 5.67 5.63 23.77
CA ASN A 566 5.29 5.87 22.38
C ASN A 566 6.53 6.20 21.54
N PRO A 567 6.82 5.47 20.45
CA PRO A 567 7.99 5.70 19.60
C PRO A 567 8.11 7.13 19.07
N ALA A 568 6.97 7.75 18.70
CA ALA A 568 6.95 9.09 18.13
C ALA A 568 7.49 10.16 19.11
N ASP A 569 7.31 9.95 20.42
CA ASP A 569 7.78 10.89 21.45
C ASP A 569 9.32 10.96 21.52
N TYR A 570 10.01 9.96 20.97
CA TYR A 570 11.47 9.83 20.99
C TYR A 570 12.10 9.90 19.60
N GLY A 571 11.31 10.27 18.58
CA GLY A 571 11.74 10.28 17.18
C GLY A 571 12.11 8.90 16.66
N VAL A 572 11.59 7.83 17.27
CA VAL A 572 11.75 6.46 16.80
C VAL A 572 10.63 6.20 15.80
N LYS A 573 10.96 6.15 14.51
CA LYS A 573 10.04 5.71 13.47
C LYS A 573 10.05 4.19 13.40
N VAL A 574 8.87 3.58 13.32
CA VAL A 574 8.77 2.18 12.90
C VAL A 574 8.62 2.22 11.39
N VAL A 575 9.40 1.46 10.65
CA VAL A 575 9.64 1.77 9.23
C VAL A 575 8.40 1.43 8.38
N LYS A 576 7.81 2.44 7.70
CA LYS A 576 6.85 2.26 6.59
C LYS A 576 7.61 1.92 5.30
N VAL A 577 7.01 1.11 4.42
CA VAL A 577 7.50 0.90 3.04
C VAL A 577 7.17 2.10 2.17
#